data_AF-A0AAV2IWJ9-F1
#
_entry.id   AF-A0AAV2IWJ9-F1
#
_cell.length_a   1.000
_cell.length_b   1.000
_cell.length_c   1.000
_cell.angle_alpha   90.00
_cell.angle_beta   90.00
_cell.angle_gamma   90.00
#
_symmetry.space_group_name_H-M   'P 1'
#
loop_
_entity.id
_entity.type
_entity.pdbx_description
1 polymer ?
#
loop_
_entity_poly.entity_id
_entity_poly.type
_entity_poly.pdbx_seq_one_letter_code
_entity_poly.pdbx_strand_id
1 'polypeptide(L)'
;MSAPVTPQEHVSSPQITEGWKIEPDPTEAVKIFKQDILQKSSDVQYTSQIILGKINWPLQDEDGDSDVSLEDACRITGYLRTFIENASSNLLGELLQFWVGWNVLPRYLDVEVVEGTFPKSSTCFHLLKLPRHYKEYSVFERDLLAAIESVDTGFGLV
;
A
#
# COMPACT_ATOMS: atom_id res chain seq x y z
N MET A 1 22.41 -63.96 -16.29
CA MET A 1 22.07 -62.67 -15.64
C MET A 1 22.73 -61.57 -16.45
N SER A 2 21.92 -60.59 -16.85
CA SER A 2 22.21 -59.27 -17.45
C SER A 2 21.28 -59.01 -18.63
N ALA A 3 20.25 -58.21 -18.36
CA ALA A 3 19.25 -57.75 -19.33
C ALA A 3 19.75 -56.51 -20.10
N PRO A 4 19.27 -56.26 -21.33
CA PRO A 4 19.60 -55.04 -22.07
C PRO A 4 18.80 -53.83 -21.54
N VAL A 5 19.50 -52.71 -21.33
CA VAL A 5 18.93 -51.41 -20.96
C VAL A 5 18.31 -50.75 -22.19
N THR A 6 17.05 -50.34 -22.08
CA THR A 6 16.29 -49.59 -23.09
C THR A 6 16.63 -48.09 -23.03
N PRO A 7 16.70 -47.33 -24.14
CA PRO A 7 17.04 -45.91 -24.10
C PRO A 7 15.85 -44.99 -23.77
N GLN A 8 16.12 -44.08 -22.85
CA GLN A 8 15.58 -42.73 -22.62
C GLN A 8 14.06 -42.48 -22.79
N GLU A 9 13.42 -42.25 -21.65
CA GLU A 9 12.12 -41.58 -21.54
C GLU A 9 12.15 -40.20 -22.19
N HIS A 10 11.22 -40.01 -23.10
CA HIS A 10 10.86 -38.73 -23.70
C HIS A 10 10.28 -37.84 -22.59
N VAL A 11 11.03 -36.81 -22.18
CA VAL A 11 10.52 -35.79 -21.24
C VAL A 11 9.42 -35.00 -21.96
N SER A 12 8.18 -35.37 -21.67
CA SER A 12 6.98 -34.62 -22.06
C SER A 12 7.08 -33.20 -21.52
N SER A 13 7.09 -32.21 -22.42
CA SER A 13 6.96 -30.81 -22.03
C SER A 13 5.69 -30.62 -21.18
N PRO A 14 5.74 -29.79 -20.11
CA PRO A 14 4.58 -29.55 -19.27
C PRO A 14 3.45 -28.95 -20.12
N GLN A 15 2.28 -29.58 -20.04
CA GLN A 15 1.05 -29.12 -20.67
C GLN A 15 0.69 -27.76 -20.06
N ILE A 16 0.91 -26.70 -20.82
CA ILE A 16 0.46 -25.35 -20.48
C ILE A 16 -1.07 -25.41 -20.48
N THR A 17 -1.66 -25.17 -19.32
CA THR A 17 -3.11 -25.15 -19.11
C THR A 17 -3.76 -24.13 -20.04
N GLU A 18 -4.91 -24.49 -20.62
CA GLU A 18 -5.68 -23.68 -21.56
C GLU A 18 -5.90 -22.26 -21.00
N GLY A 19 -5.22 -21.27 -21.58
CA GLY A 19 -5.38 -19.86 -21.23
C GLY A 19 -4.09 -19.04 -21.23
N TRP A 20 -2.93 -19.67 -21.06
CA TRP A 20 -1.64 -18.97 -21.05
C TRP A 20 -0.95 -19.08 -22.41
N LYS A 21 -1.07 -18.03 -23.23
CA LYS A 21 -0.32 -17.90 -24.49
C LYS A 21 0.90 -17.03 -24.25
N ILE A 22 2.09 -17.58 -24.51
CA ILE A 22 3.33 -16.79 -24.54
C ILE A 22 3.33 -16.02 -25.86
N GLU A 23 3.30 -14.70 -25.81
CA GLU A 23 3.51 -13.83 -26.97
C GLU A 23 5.03 -13.66 -27.19
N PRO A 24 5.61 -14.23 -28.25
CA PRO A 24 7.06 -14.20 -28.47
C PRO A 24 7.57 -12.81 -28.84
N ASP A 25 6.72 -11.92 -29.36
CA ASP A 25 7.11 -10.54 -29.65
C ASP A 25 7.00 -9.66 -28.40
N PRO A 26 8.10 -9.06 -27.89
CA PRO A 26 8.05 -8.25 -26.69
C PRO A 26 7.16 -7.00 -26.82
N THR A 27 6.98 -6.48 -28.03
CA THR A 27 6.15 -5.29 -28.27
C THR A 27 4.68 -5.64 -28.19
N GLU A 28 4.27 -6.76 -28.81
CA GLU A 28 2.91 -7.27 -28.73
C GLU A 28 2.57 -7.77 -27.32
N ALA A 29 3.52 -8.42 -26.64
CA ALA A 29 3.37 -8.81 -25.24
C ALA A 29 3.09 -7.58 -24.34
N VAL A 30 3.82 -6.47 -24.55
CA VAL A 30 3.58 -5.22 -23.83
C VAL A 30 2.21 -4.62 -24.16
N LYS A 31 1.74 -4.68 -25.41
CA LYS A 31 0.41 -4.19 -25.79
C LYS A 31 -0.70 -4.99 -25.11
N ILE A 32 -0.63 -6.31 -25.17
CA ILE A 32 -1.61 -7.23 -24.56
C ILE A 32 -1.63 -7.01 -23.04
N PHE A 33 -0.45 -6.94 -22.42
CA PHE A 33 -0.31 -6.68 -20.98
C PHE A 33 -0.89 -5.33 -20.58
N LYS A 34 -0.58 -4.26 -21.31
CA LYS A 34 -1.15 -2.93 -21.05
C LYS A 34 -2.66 -2.93 -21.15
N GLN A 35 -3.23 -3.57 -22.17
CA GLN A 35 -4.68 -3.63 -22.34
C GLN A 35 -5.37 -4.42 -21.22
N ASP A 36 -4.80 -5.55 -20.82
CA ASP A 36 -5.32 -6.37 -19.72
C ASP A 36 -5.23 -5.65 -18.36
N ILE A 37 -4.13 -4.93 -18.08
CA ILE A 37 -3.99 -4.11 -16.87
C ILE A 37 -5.03 -2.99 -16.85
N LEU A 38 -5.15 -2.23 -17.93
CA LEU A 38 -6.05 -1.08 -17.97
C LEU A 38 -7.51 -1.50 -17.76
N GLN A 39 -7.92 -2.63 -18.33
CA GLN A 39 -9.27 -3.17 -18.18
C GLN A 39 -9.55 -3.72 -16.77
N LYS A 40 -8.53 -4.14 -16.03
CA LYS A 40 -8.66 -4.57 -14.62
C LYS A 40 -8.61 -3.41 -13.62
N SER A 41 -8.06 -2.26 -14.01
CA SER A 41 -7.85 -1.12 -13.12
C SER A 41 -9.05 -0.18 -12.98
N SER A 42 -10.11 -0.36 -13.76
CA SER A 42 -11.15 0.68 -13.97
C SER A 42 -12.26 0.78 -12.91
N ASP A 43 -12.24 0.04 -11.80
CA ASP A 43 -13.39 0.03 -10.85
C ASP A 43 -13.02 -0.07 -9.35
N VAL A 44 -11.78 0.25 -8.94
CA VAL A 44 -11.44 0.21 -7.51
C VAL A 44 -11.95 1.47 -6.82
N GLN A 45 -13.16 1.38 -6.25
CA GLN A 45 -13.72 2.42 -5.39
C GLN A 45 -13.32 2.15 -3.93
N TYR A 46 -12.51 3.03 -3.35
CA TYR A 46 -12.20 2.97 -1.92
C TYR A 46 -13.30 3.62 -1.09
N THR A 47 -13.69 2.94 -0.02
CA THR A 47 -14.55 3.50 1.02
C THR A 47 -13.76 3.65 2.31
N SER A 48 -14.15 4.65 3.11
CA SER A 48 -13.53 4.90 4.42
C SER A 48 -13.60 3.66 5.33
N GLN A 49 -14.71 2.93 5.30
CA GLN A 49 -14.90 1.72 6.12
C GLN A 49 -13.92 0.61 5.74
N ILE A 50 -13.65 0.42 4.45
CA ILE A 50 -12.71 -0.59 3.97
C ILE A 50 -11.29 -0.27 4.45
N ILE A 51 -10.85 0.99 4.36
CA ILE A 51 -9.52 1.40 4.80
C ILE A 51 -9.40 1.32 6.32
N LEU A 52 -10.35 1.90 7.07
CA LEU A 52 -10.35 1.89 8.53
C LEU A 52 -10.32 0.47 9.10
N GLY A 53 -11.03 -0.47 8.47
CA GLY A 53 -11.04 -1.87 8.88
C GLY A 53 -9.73 -2.64 8.66
N LYS A 54 -8.74 -2.02 7.99
CA LYS A 54 -7.41 -2.59 7.77
C LYS A 54 -6.33 -1.99 8.66
N ILE A 55 -6.63 -0.91 9.37
CA ILE A 55 -5.63 -0.18 10.16
C ILE A 55 -5.39 -0.88 11.49
N ASN A 56 -4.13 -1.23 11.72
CA ASN A 56 -3.59 -1.54 13.03
C ASN A 56 -3.25 -0.22 13.71
N TRP A 57 -4.10 0.19 14.65
CA TRP A 57 -3.87 1.39 15.45
C TRP A 57 -2.77 1.12 16.47
N PRO A 58 -1.91 2.12 16.77
CA PRO A 58 -0.84 1.97 17.75
C PRO A 58 -1.43 1.52 19.10
N LEU A 59 -0.91 0.40 19.61
CA LEU A 59 -1.34 -0.19 20.87
C LEU A 59 -0.94 0.72 22.04
N GLN A 60 -1.83 0.80 23.02
CA GLN A 60 -1.60 1.51 24.28
C GLN A 60 -0.88 0.56 25.24
N ASP A 61 0.41 0.34 25.06
CA ASP A 61 1.17 -0.42 26.05
C ASP A 61 1.71 0.56 27.11
N GLU A 62 1.21 0.43 28.34
CA GLU A 62 1.59 1.25 29.51
C GLU A 62 3.05 1.02 29.96
N ASP A 63 3.74 0.04 29.38
CA ASP A 63 5.07 -0.43 29.78
C ASP A 63 6.19 -0.16 28.73
N GLY A 64 5.88 0.59 27.66
CA GLY A 64 6.85 0.91 26.60
C GLY A 64 7.62 2.21 26.84
N ASP A 65 8.93 2.20 26.56
CA ASP A 65 9.83 3.37 26.47
C ASP A 65 9.49 4.25 25.24
N SER A 66 8.21 4.56 25.07
CA SER A 66 7.72 5.45 24.01
C SER A 66 7.74 6.87 24.54
N ASP A 67 8.55 7.73 23.91
CA ASP A 67 8.56 9.17 24.16
C ASP A 67 7.22 9.87 23.85
N VAL A 68 6.27 9.17 23.20
CA VAL A 68 4.97 9.69 22.78
C VAL A 68 3.93 9.48 23.87
N SER A 69 3.29 10.56 24.31
CA SER A 69 2.20 10.50 25.28
C SER A 69 0.93 9.87 24.69
N LEU A 70 0.13 9.22 25.54
CA LEU A 70 -1.17 8.66 25.15
C LEU A 70 -2.11 9.72 24.55
N GLU A 71 -2.08 10.93 25.10
CA GLU A 71 -2.89 12.06 24.60
C GLU A 71 -2.51 12.41 23.17
N ASP A 72 -1.20 12.52 22.87
CA ASP A 72 -0.74 12.79 21.52
C ASP A 72 -1.14 11.65 20.57
N ALA A 73 -0.93 10.39 20.97
CA ALA A 73 -1.28 9.24 20.15
C ALA A 73 -2.78 9.21 19.81
N CYS A 74 -3.66 9.43 20.80
CA CYS A 74 -5.11 9.46 20.61
C CYS A 74 -5.55 10.62 19.72
N ARG A 75 -4.97 11.81 19.91
CA ARG A 75 -5.31 13.00 19.09
C ARG A 75 -4.93 12.77 17.63
N ILE A 76 -3.70 12.33 17.37
CA ILE A 76 -3.20 12.13 16.01
C ILE A 76 -3.94 11.01 15.28
N THR A 77 -4.16 9.87 15.95
CA THR A 77 -4.95 8.78 15.35
C THR A 77 -6.41 9.18 15.14
N GLY A 78 -6.98 9.99 16.03
CA GLY A 78 -8.28 10.61 15.86
C GLY A 78 -8.36 11.49 14.61
N TYR A 79 -7.36 12.35 14.39
CA TYR A 79 -7.27 13.19 13.18
C TYR A 79 -7.19 12.35 11.91
N LEU A 80 -6.36 11.30 11.88
CA LEU A 80 -6.29 10.41 10.72
C LEU A 80 -7.65 9.74 10.45
N ARG A 81 -8.33 9.25 11.49
CA ARG A 81 -9.67 8.66 11.35
C ARG A 81 -10.65 9.66 10.75
N THR A 82 -10.72 10.88 11.31
CA THR A 82 -11.59 11.94 10.79
C THR A 82 -11.28 12.27 9.34
N PHE A 83 -10.00 12.35 8.95
CA PHE A 83 -9.62 12.58 7.56
C PHE A 83 -10.14 11.47 6.64
N ILE A 84 -9.92 10.20 7.00
CA ILE A 84 -10.36 9.04 6.21
C ILE A 84 -11.89 8.99 6.09
N GLU A 85 -12.62 9.30 7.16
CA GLU A 85 -14.09 9.30 7.17
C GLU A 85 -14.69 10.36 6.23
N ASN A 86 -14.03 11.50 6.06
CA ASN A 86 -14.52 12.64 5.26
C ASN A 86 -13.92 12.71 3.85
N ALA A 87 -12.87 11.92 3.56
CA ALA A 87 -12.21 11.93 2.26
C ALA A 87 -13.06 11.30 1.15
N SER A 88 -12.92 11.85 -0.06
CA SER A 88 -13.51 11.26 -1.27
C SER A 88 -12.81 9.95 -1.65
N SER A 89 -13.48 9.10 -2.44
CA SER A 89 -12.88 7.83 -2.90
C SER A 89 -11.55 8.01 -3.65
N ASN A 90 -11.44 9.08 -4.44
CA ASN A 90 -10.20 9.42 -5.16
C ASN A 90 -9.07 9.77 -4.18
N LEU A 91 -9.36 10.65 -3.21
CA LEU A 91 -8.39 11.07 -2.20
C LEU A 91 -7.97 9.89 -1.29
N LEU A 92 -8.86 8.95 -1.02
CA LEU A 92 -8.54 7.71 -0.33
C LEU A 92 -7.59 6.82 -1.14
N GLY A 93 -7.74 6.79 -2.47
CA GLY A 93 -6.81 6.14 -3.38
C GLY A 93 -5.43 6.79 -3.33
N GLU A 94 -5.37 8.12 -3.41
CA GLU A 94 -4.12 8.89 -3.32
C GLU A 94 -3.43 8.70 -1.95
N LEU A 95 -4.19 8.68 -0.85
CA LEU A 95 -3.68 8.35 0.49
C LEU A 95 -3.07 6.95 0.52
N LEU A 96 -3.71 5.95 -0.09
CA LEU A 96 -3.15 4.59 -0.18
C LEU A 96 -1.88 4.60 -1.04
N GLN A 97 -1.85 5.32 -2.15
CA GLN A 97 -0.65 5.45 -2.97
C GLN A 97 0.51 6.03 -2.17
N PHE A 98 0.27 7.08 -1.38
CA PHE A 98 1.26 7.67 -0.50
C PHE A 98 1.72 6.66 0.57
N TRP A 99 0.79 5.97 1.21
CA TRP A 99 1.05 5.06 2.33
C TRP A 99 1.82 3.80 1.89
N VAL A 100 1.38 3.14 0.81
CA VAL A 100 1.88 1.80 0.43
C VAL A 100 2.55 1.76 -0.95
N GLY A 101 2.60 2.88 -1.66
CA GLY A 101 3.26 3.00 -2.96
C GLY A 101 2.43 2.49 -4.15
N TRP A 102 1.19 2.03 -3.92
CA TRP A 102 0.28 1.58 -4.98
C TRP A 102 -1.18 1.73 -4.55
N ASN A 103 -2.07 1.79 -5.53
CA ASN A 103 -3.53 1.75 -5.34
C ASN A 103 -4.05 0.31 -5.25
N VAL A 104 -3.47 -0.52 -4.38
CA VAL A 104 -4.00 -1.85 -4.04
C VAL A 104 -3.97 -1.99 -2.52
N LEU A 105 -5.13 -2.26 -1.92
CA LEU A 105 -5.26 -2.33 -0.47
C LEU A 105 -4.56 -3.60 0.08
N PRO A 106 -3.56 -3.46 0.96
CA PRO A 106 -2.89 -4.60 1.57
C PRO A 106 -3.78 -5.29 2.62
N ARG A 107 -3.24 -6.37 3.21
CA ARG A 107 -3.94 -7.11 4.27
C ARG A 107 -4.13 -6.28 5.55
N TYR A 108 -3.16 -5.43 5.86
CA TYR A 108 -3.12 -4.56 7.02
C TYR A 108 -2.37 -3.27 6.66
N LEU A 109 -2.66 -2.21 7.41
CA LEU A 109 -2.03 -0.90 7.35
C LEU A 109 -1.57 -0.53 8.76
N ASP A 110 -0.30 -0.20 8.94
CA ASP A 110 0.23 0.13 10.26
C ASP A 110 0.35 1.65 10.42
N VAL A 111 0.01 2.15 11.61
CA VAL A 111 0.19 3.56 11.99
C VAL A 111 1.11 3.66 13.19
N GLU A 112 2.08 4.56 13.10
CA GLU A 112 3.00 4.89 14.19
C GLU A 112 2.98 6.41 14.40
N VAL A 113 2.84 6.84 15.65
CA VAL A 113 2.97 8.25 16.01
C VAL A 113 4.42 8.47 16.43
N VAL A 114 5.09 9.45 15.82
CA VAL A 114 6.54 9.66 15.96
C VAL A 114 6.88 11.12 16.23
N GLU A 115 8.12 11.37 16.65
CA GLU A 115 8.72 12.71 16.56
C GLU A 115 9.09 13.01 15.09
N GLY A 116 8.81 14.23 14.62
CA GLY A 116 9.05 14.60 13.23
C GLY A 116 8.33 15.88 12.80
N THR A 117 8.49 16.25 11.54
CA THR A 117 7.95 17.50 10.95
C THR A 117 6.80 17.29 9.99
N PHE A 118 6.83 16.24 9.16
CA PHE A 118 5.80 15.94 8.17
C PHE A 118 5.41 14.47 8.22
N PRO A 119 4.18 14.10 7.80
CA PRO A 119 3.79 12.72 7.60
C PRO A 119 4.74 12.01 6.63
N LYS A 120 5.07 10.76 6.92
CA LYS A 120 5.98 9.94 6.09
C LYS A 120 5.43 8.53 5.94
N SER A 121 5.69 7.93 4.80
CA SER A 121 5.40 6.52 4.57
C SER A 121 6.67 5.69 4.47
N SER A 122 6.58 4.48 5.03
CA SER A 122 7.53 3.40 4.83
C SER A 122 6.79 2.33 4.00
N THR A 123 6.68 2.57 2.69
CA THR A 123 5.78 1.83 1.79
C THR A 123 5.99 0.32 1.82
N CYS A 124 7.25 -0.14 1.86
CA CYS A 124 7.60 -1.57 1.97
C CYS A 124 7.08 -2.24 3.25
N PHE A 125 6.76 -1.46 4.28
CA PHE A 125 6.28 -1.92 5.57
C PHE A 125 4.80 -1.58 5.79
N HIS A 126 4.11 -1.03 4.79
CA HIS A 126 2.73 -0.55 4.89
C HIS A 126 2.50 0.38 6.10
N LEU A 127 3.51 1.17 6.45
CA LEU A 127 3.56 1.95 7.69
C LEU A 127 3.47 3.44 7.40
N LEU A 128 2.50 4.11 8.02
CA LEU A 128 2.33 5.55 8.01
C LEU A 128 2.81 6.11 9.35
N LYS A 129 3.83 6.97 9.29
CA LYS A 129 4.41 7.66 10.43
C LYS A 129 3.83 9.06 10.52
N LEU A 130 3.14 9.36 11.62
CA LEU A 130 2.47 10.63 11.85
C LEU A 130 3.17 11.44 12.95
N PRO A 131 3.60 12.69 12.68
CA PRO A 131 4.17 13.55 13.69
C PRO A 131 3.22 13.85 14.85
N ARG A 132 3.74 13.79 16.08
CA ARG A 132 2.94 14.04 17.31
C ARG A 132 2.63 15.51 17.60
N HIS A 133 3.36 16.44 16.98
CA HIS A 133 3.34 17.85 17.35
C HIS A 133 2.05 18.58 16.95
N TYR A 134 1.19 17.99 16.10
CA TYR A 134 -0.06 18.63 15.70
C TYR A 134 -1.03 18.76 16.87
N LYS A 135 -1.44 20.00 17.14
CA LYS A 135 -2.46 20.36 18.15
C LYS A 135 -3.79 20.75 17.53
N GLU A 136 -3.82 21.01 16.22
CA GLU A 136 -4.99 21.41 15.45
C GLU A 136 -5.17 20.50 14.24
N TYR A 137 -6.41 20.07 13.98
CA TYR A 137 -6.73 19.19 12.85
C TYR A 137 -6.41 19.84 11.50
N SER A 138 -6.69 21.14 11.34
CA SER A 138 -6.46 21.88 10.09
C SER A 138 -4.98 21.88 9.66
N VAL A 139 -4.06 21.94 10.61
CA VAL A 139 -2.61 21.88 10.35
C VAL A 139 -2.21 20.47 9.93
N PHE A 140 -2.69 19.46 10.66
CA PHE A 140 -2.48 18.05 10.31
C PHE A 140 -3.01 17.72 8.91
N GLU A 141 -4.24 18.13 8.60
CA GLU A 141 -4.90 17.88 7.32
C GLU A 141 -4.13 18.51 6.16
N ARG A 142 -3.76 19.79 6.30
CA ARG A 142 -2.98 20.49 5.28
C ARG A 142 -1.64 19.79 5.00
N ASP A 143 -0.91 19.42 6.05
CA ASP A 143 0.42 18.84 5.90
C ASP A 143 0.34 17.37 5.43
N LEU A 144 -0.74 16.64 5.76
CA LEU A 144 -1.04 15.33 5.19
C LEU A 144 -1.38 15.41 3.71
N LEU A 145 -2.22 16.37 3.30
CA LEU A 145 -2.53 16.60 1.88
C LEU A 145 -1.27 16.93 1.08
N ALA A 146 -0.42 17.81 1.60
CA ALA A 146 0.86 18.12 0.98
C ALA A 146 1.76 16.88 0.82
N ALA A 147 1.77 15.99 1.82
CA ALA A 147 2.51 14.73 1.75
C ALA A 147 1.91 13.77 0.70
N ILE A 148 0.58 13.66 0.61
CA ILE A 148 -0.11 12.85 -0.41
C ILE A 148 0.21 13.37 -1.82
N GLU A 149 0.18 14.69 -2.03
CA GLU A 149 0.50 15.32 -3.32
C GLU A 149 1.98 15.16 -3.72
N SER A 150 2.87 14.91 -2.76
CA SER A 150 4.31 14.72 -3.03
C SER A 150 4.64 13.43 -3.79
N VAL A 151 3.69 12.49 -3.90
CA VAL A 151 3.89 11.18 -4.54
C VAL A 151 4.33 11.30 -6.00
N ASP A 152 3.86 12.32 -6.72
CA ASP A 152 4.23 12.57 -8.13
C ASP A 152 5.70 12.97 -8.31
N THR A 153 6.36 13.43 -7.26
CA THR A 153 7.78 13.82 -7.28
C THR A 153 8.75 12.70 -6.88
N GLY A 154 8.23 11.53 -6.49
CA GLY A 154 9.04 10.36 -6.13
C GLY A 154 9.73 10.47 -4.77
N PHE A 155 10.23 9.32 -4.29
CA PHE A 155 10.87 9.17 -2.98
C PHE A 155 12.01 10.20 -2.76
N GLY A 156 11.80 11.19 -1.88
CA GLY A 156 12.89 11.97 -1.29
C GLY A 156 13.19 13.35 -1.88
N LEU A 157 12.25 14.03 -2.51
CA LEU A 157 12.35 15.48 -2.74
C LEU A 157 11.74 16.25 -1.55
N VAL A 158 12.51 16.33 -0.46
CA VAL A 158 12.32 17.35 0.60
C VAL A 158 13.64 18.05 0.84
#